data_AF-A0A2D5PAT2-F1
#
_entry.id   AF-A0A2D5PAT2-F1
#
_cell.length_a   1.000
_cell.length_b   1.000
_cell.length_c   1.000
_cell.angle_alpha   90.00
_cell.angle_beta   90.00
_cell.angle_gamma   90.00
#
_symmetry.space_group_name_H-M   'P 1'
#
loop_
_entity.id
_entity.type
_entity.pdbx_description
1 polymer ?
#
loop_
_entity_poly.entity_id
_entity_poly.type
_entity_poly.pdbx_seq_one_letter_code
_entity_poly.pdbx_strand_id
1 'polypeptide(L)'
;MNQNIQEEVAIRVLSEAIRIGIRKSIFYASNLIAVGYVVAQLGAYVLFNTTDDTDGEKRSNMMLHTDHKTGCQYLSSINGGLHPRLDNDGQHMGCLDHDG
;
A
#
# COMPACT_ATOMS: atom_id res chain seq x y z
N MET A 1 -34.23 -57.21 -11.10
CA MET A 1 -33.69 -55.83 -11.21
C MET A 1 -32.29 -55.94 -11.80
N ASN A 2 -32.02 -55.24 -12.91
CA ASN A 2 -30.82 -55.47 -13.73
C ASN A 2 -29.57 -54.93 -13.02
N GLN A 3 -28.52 -55.75 -12.87
CA GLN A 3 -27.29 -55.39 -12.14
C GLN A 3 -26.64 -54.11 -12.71
N ASN A 4 -26.70 -53.93 -14.04
CA ASN A 4 -26.19 -52.73 -14.72
C ASN A 4 -26.86 -51.43 -14.25
N ILE A 5 -28.16 -51.47 -13.91
CA ILE A 5 -28.88 -50.28 -13.43
C ILE A 5 -28.42 -49.87 -12.03
N GLN A 6 -28.07 -50.86 -11.18
CA GLN A 6 -27.57 -50.57 -9.84
C GLN A 6 -26.16 -49.96 -9.88
N GLU A 7 -25.31 -50.43 -10.79
CA GLU A 7 -23.97 -49.86 -11.01
C GLU A 7 -24.04 -48.41 -11.51
N GLU A 8 -24.90 -48.11 -12.47
CA GLU A 8 -25.06 -46.74 -12.98
C GLU A 8 -25.54 -45.76 -11.90
N VAL A 9 -26.49 -46.18 -11.06
CA VAL A 9 -26.99 -45.35 -9.96
C VAL A 9 -25.90 -45.13 -8.91
N ALA A 10 -25.14 -46.19 -8.57
CA ALA A 10 -24.04 -46.09 -7.61
C ALA A 10 -22.95 -45.12 -8.09
N ILE A 11 -22.58 -45.19 -9.38
CA ILE A 11 -21.58 -44.28 -9.97
C ILE A 11 -22.06 -42.82 -9.92
N ARG A 12 -23.34 -42.56 -10.22
CA ARG A 12 -23.92 -41.21 -10.15
C ARG A 12 -23.87 -40.64 -8.74
N VAL A 13 -24.31 -41.41 -7.75
CA VAL A 13 -24.30 -40.99 -6.34
C VAL A 13 -22.87 -40.72 -5.87
N LEU A 14 -21.92 -41.59 -6.22
CA LEU A 14 -20.50 -41.41 -5.89
C LEU A 14 -19.93 -40.14 -6.53
N SER A 15 -20.24 -39.87 -7.80
CA SER A 15 -19.74 -38.69 -8.50
C SER A 15 -20.24 -37.37 -7.88
N GLU A 16 -21.48 -37.32 -7.41
CA GLU A 16 -22.04 -36.14 -6.76
C GLU A 16 -21.46 -35.91 -5.37
N ALA A 17 -21.25 -36.99 -4.60
CA ALA A 17 -20.58 -36.90 -3.31
C ALA A 17 -19.13 -36.36 -3.46
N ILE A 18 -18.39 -36.83 -4.47
CA ILE A 18 -17.04 -36.37 -4.77
C ILE A 18 -17.03 -34.89 -5.16
N ARG A 19 -17.94 -34.45 -6.04
CA ARG A 19 -18.05 -33.04 -6.45
C ARG A 19 -18.31 -32.11 -5.27
N ILE A 20 -19.23 -32.50 -4.39
CA ILE A 20 -19.56 -31.71 -3.20
C ILE A 20 -18.36 -31.64 -2.26
N GLY A 21 -17.68 -32.77 -2.04
CA GLY A 21 -16.48 -32.84 -1.21
C GLY A 21 -15.37 -31.91 -1.72
N ILE A 22 -15.07 -31.98 -3.02
CA ILE A 22 -14.04 -31.15 -3.66
C ILE A 22 -14.38 -29.66 -3.56
N ARG A 23 -15.63 -29.26 -3.82
CA ARG A 23 -16.02 -27.84 -3.74
C ARG A 23 -15.84 -27.29 -2.33
N LYS A 24 -16.23 -28.05 -1.31
CA LYS A 24 -16.07 -27.63 0.09
C LYS A 24 -14.60 -27.56 0.48
N SER A 25 -13.79 -28.54 0.08
CA SER A 25 -12.36 -28.54 0.42
C SER A 25 -11.62 -27.38 -0.23
N ILE A 26 -11.90 -27.08 -1.50
CA ILE A 26 -11.35 -25.90 -2.19
C ILE A 26 -11.75 -24.62 -1.46
N PHE A 27 -13.02 -24.48 -1.09
CA PHE A 27 -13.50 -23.29 -0.39
C PHE A 27 -12.82 -23.09 0.97
N TYR A 28 -12.65 -24.16 1.76
CA TYR A 28 -11.93 -24.06 3.03
C TYR A 28 -10.44 -23.74 2.82
N ALA A 29 -9.79 -24.39 1.85
CA ALA A 29 -8.39 -24.13 1.55
C ALA A 29 -8.14 -22.70 1.06
N SER A 30 -8.99 -22.18 0.17
CA SER A 30 -8.86 -20.81 -0.33
C SER A 30 -9.09 -19.78 0.77
N ASN A 31 -10.04 -20.02 1.68
CA ASN A 31 -10.25 -19.17 2.85
C ASN A 31 -9.05 -19.17 3.81
N LEU A 32 -8.45 -20.33 4.09
CA LEU A 32 -7.26 -20.40 4.94
C LEU A 32 -6.08 -19.61 4.34
N ILE A 33 -5.87 -19.73 3.03
CA ILE A 33 -4.83 -18.96 2.33
C ILE A 33 -5.13 -17.46 2.41
N ALA A 34 -6.37 -17.05 2.13
CA ALA A 34 -6.78 -15.64 2.17
C ALA A 34 -6.60 -15.04 3.58
N VAL A 35 -7.06 -15.75 4.61
CA VAL A 35 -6.89 -15.33 6.01
C VAL A 35 -5.41 -15.25 6.37
N GLY A 36 -4.61 -16.25 6.02
CA GLY A 36 -3.17 -16.25 6.28
C GLY A 36 -2.45 -15.06 5.61
N TYR A 37 -2.82 -14.75 4.36
CA TYR A 37 -2.29 -13.58 3.64
C TYR A 37 -2.64 -12.27 4.34
N VAL A 38 -3.91 -12.07 4.73
CA VAL A 38 -4.35 -10.86 5.45
C VAL A 38 -3.61 -10.72 6.79
N VAL A 39 -3.48 -11.80 7.55
CA VAL A 39 -2.76 -11.79 8.83
C VAL A 39 -1.28 -11.45 8.62
N ALA A 40 -0.64 -11.99 7.58
CA ALA A 40 0.75 -11.67 7.27
C ALA A 40 0.94 -10.18 6.90
N GLN A 41 0.02 -9.60 6.12
CA GLN A 41 0.05 -8.18 5.78
C GLN A 41 -0.16 -7.29 7.00
N LEU A 42 -1.10 -7.62 7.87
CA LEU A 42 -1.30 -6.89 9.13
C LEU A 42 -0.09 -7.01 10.06
N GLY A 43 0.51 -8.19 10.15
CA GLY A 43 1.75 -8.40 10.90
C GLY A 43 2.90 -7.56 10.34
N ALA A 44 3.06 -7.53 9.01
CA ALA A 44 4.05 -6.70 8.35
C ALA A 44 3.79 -5.21 8.59
N TYR A 45 2.54 -4.75 8.52
CA TYR A 45 2.18 -3.38 8.86
C TYR A 45 2.56 -3.07 10.31
N VAL A 46 2.18 -3.90 11.28
CA VAL A 46 2.52 -3.64 12.69
C VAL A 46 4.03 -3.66 12.94
N LEU A 47 4.77 -4.57 12.31
CA LEU A 47 6.21 -4.73 12.53
C LEU A 47 7.08 -3.71 11.77
N PHE A 48 6.61 -3.24 10.61
CA PHE A 48 7.37 -2.37 9.71
C PHE A 48 6.70 -1.02 9.44
N ASN A 49 5.66 -0.64 10.18
CA ASN A 49 5.14 0.73 10.19
C ASN A 49 6.07 1.63 11.00
N THR A 50 7.31 1.71 10.56
CA THR A 50 8.26 2.75 10.95
C THR A 50 7.87 3.97 10.15
N THR A 51 7.10 4.86 10.77
CA THR A 51 7.01 6.26 10.34
C THR A 51 8.44 6.76 10.18
N ASP A 52 8.87 7.10 8.97
CA ASP A 52 10.19 7.68 8.76
C ASP A 52 10.25 9.02 9.52
N ASP A 53 11.40 9.38 10.07
CA ASP A 53 11.58 10.58 10.91
C ASP A 53 11.23 11.89 10.16
N THR A 54 11.05 11.80 8.84
CA THR A 54 10.58 12.86 7.95
C THR A 54 9.09 13.18 8.12
N ASP A 55 8.28 12.25 8.65
CA ASP A 55 6.82 12.35 8.82
C ASP A 55 6.39 12.52 10.29
N GLY A 56 7.18 13.26 11.09
CA GLY A 56 6.87 13.50 12.50
C GLY A 56 5.49 14.13 12.74
N GLU A 57 4.88 13.84 13.90
CA GLU A 57 3.53 14.32 14.28
C GLU A 57 3.38 15.85 14.35
N LYS A 58 4.50 16.59 14.28
CA LYS A 58 4.55 18.05 14.41
C LYS A 58 5.06 18.65 13.12
N ARG A 59 4.44 19.76 12.70
CA ARG A 59 4.99 20.60 11.64
C ARG A 59 6.43 21.00 12.00
N SER A 60 7.31 21.04 11.00
CA SER A 60 8.73 21.39 11.13
C SER A 60 9.01 22.81 11.62
N ASN A 61 7.97 23.62 11.89
CA ASN A 61 8.03 25.04 12.23
C ASN A 61 8.85 25.87 11.22
N MET A 62 9.01 25.39 10.00
CA MET A 62 9.66 26.16 8.94
C MET A 62 8.70 27.21 8.39
N MET A 63 9.21 28.42 8.18
CA MET A 63 8.46 29.51 7.55
C MET A 63 8.95 29.73 6.12
N LEU A 64 8.00 29.97 5.21
CA LEU A 64 8.30 30.29 3.82
C LEU A 64 8.54 31.79 3.68
N HIS A 65 9.65 32.15 3.06
CA HIS A 65 9.99 33.51 2.68
C HIS A 65 10.16 33.60 1.16
N THR A 66 9.88 34.78 0.62
CA THR A 66 10.11 35.11 -0.78
C THR A 66 10.91 36.39 -0.82
N ASP A 67 12.08 36.36 -1.43
CA ASP A 67 12.86 37.56 -1.66
C ASP A 67 12.13 38.41 -2.71
N HIS A 68 11.75 39.63 -2.35
CA HIS A 68 10.98 40.50 -3.22
C HIS A 68 11.76 40.96 -4.46
N LYS A 69 13.09 41.01 -4.38
CA LYS A 69 13.96 41.48 -5.46
C LYS A 69 14.23 40.38 -6.48
N THR A 70 14.44 39.16 -6.03
CA THR A 70 14.79 38.02 -6.89
C THR A 70 13.63 37.07 -7.14
N GLY A 71 12.54 37.15 -6.38
CA GLY A 71 11.45 36.17 -6.35
C GLY A 71 11.80 34.87 -5.61
N CYS A 72 13.08 34.63 -5.33
CA CYS A 72 13.54 33.34 -4.83
C CYS A 72 12.90 32.96 -3.49
N GLN A 73 12.50 31.70 -3.37
CA GLN A 73 11.85 31.18 -2.17
C GLN A 73 12.85 30.55 -1.20
N TYR A 74 12.69 30.85 0.09
CA TYR A 74 13.55 30.35 1.16
C TYR A 74 12.71 29.73 2.26
N LEU A 75 13.29 28.76 2.96
CA LEU A 75 12.77 28.22 4.21
C LEU A 75 13.61 28.74 5.37
N SER A 76 12.97 29.25 6.41
CA SER A 76 13.63 29.62 7.67
C SER A 76 13.24 28.67 8.78
N SER A 77 14.17 28.42 9.71
CA SER A 77 13.91 27.72 10.97
C SER A 77 13.86 28.70 12.14
N ILE A 78 13.16 28.33 13.23
CA ILE A 78 13.08 29.16 14.46
C ILE A 78 14.48 29.50 15.03
N ASN A 79 15.42 28.56 14.94
CA ASN A 79 16.78 28.72 15.48
C ASN A 79 17.79 29.18 14.41
N GLY A 80 17.33 29.57 13.23
CA GLY A 80 18.09 30.35 12.26
C GLY A 80 18.34 29.69 10.91
N GLY A 81 18.90 30.52 10.00
CA GLY A 81 19.22 30.19 8.62
C GLY A 81 18.08 30.49 7.63
N LEU A 82 18.43 31.00 6.45
CA LEU A 82 17.60 30.95 5.26
C LEU A 82 18.18 29.88 4.34
N HIS A 83 17.40 28.86 4.04
CA HIS A 83 17.79 27.78 3.14
C HIS A 83 17.04 27.91 1.81
N PRO A 84 17.73 27.85 0.65
CA PRO A 84 17.07 27.84 -0.66
C PRO A 84 16.08 26.68 -0.77
N ARG A 85 14.90 26.96 -1.34
CA ARG A 85 13.93 25.92 -1.66
C ARG A 85 14.22 25.42 -3.08
N LEU A 86 14.52 24.14 -3.23
CA LEU A 86 14.90 23.55 -4.52
C LEU A 86 13.72 22.81 -5.16
N ASP A 87 13.67 22.80 -6.49
CA ASP A 87 12.76 21.95 -7.27
C ASP A 87 13.33 20.53 -7.45
N ASN A 88 12.65 19.72 -8.27
CA ASN A 88 13.06 18.34 -8.56
C ASN A 88 14.38 18.26 -9.36
N ASP A 89 14.78 19.34 -10.01
CA ASP A 89 16.01 19.45 -10.80
C ASP A 89 17.17 20.06 -9.98
N GLY A 90 16.93 20.38 -8.70
CA GLY A 90 17.89 21.01 -7.80
C GLY A 90 18.05 22.52 -8.01
N GLN A 91 17.17 23.15 -8.78
CA GLN A 91 17.19 24.59 -9.03
C GLN A 91 16.40 25.35 -7.97
N HIS A 92 16.80 26.59 -7.71
CA HIS A 92 16.15 27.44 -6.72
C HIS A 92 14.76 27.88 -7.21
N MET A 93 13.71 27.48 -6.49
CA MET A 93 12.33 27.79 -6.82
C MET A 93 11.93 29.23 -6.55
N GLY A 94 11.00 29.71 -7.38
CA GLY A 94 10.32 31.00 -7.24
C GLY A 94 11.16 32.19 -7.68
N CYS A 95 12.45 31.98 -7.95
CA CYS A 95 13.28 33.00 -8.56
C CYS A 95 12.60 33.50 -9.84
N LEU A 96 12.44 34.81 -9.96
CA LEU A 96 12.14 35.46 -11.22
C LEU A 96 13.23 35.00 -12.19
N ASP A 97 12.81 34.40 -13.30
CA ASP A 97 13.72 33.90 -14.31
C ASP A 97 14.79 34.96 -14.57
N HIS A 98 16.05 34.55 -14.64
CA HIS A 98 17.11 35.44 -15.12
C HIS A 98 16.98 35.70 -16.64
N ASP A 99 15.79 35.51 -17.19
CA ASP A 99 15.40 35.54 -18.60
C ASP A 99 14.27 36.56 -18.80
N GLY A 100 14.60 37.86 -18.65
CA GLY A 100 13.90 38.97 -19.34
C GLY A 100 12.49 39.34 -18.89
#